data_AF-A0A381D2S1-F1
#
_entry.id   AF-A0A381D2S1-F1
#
_cell.length_a   1.000
_cell.length_b   1.000
_cell.length_c   1.000
_cell.angle_alpha   90.00
_cell.angle_beta   90.00
_cell.angle_gamma   90.00
#
_symmetry.space_group_name_H-M   'P 1'
#
loop_
_entity.id
_entity.type
_entity.pdbx_description
1 polymer ?
#
loop_
_entity_poly.entity_id
_entity_poly.type
_entity_poly.pdbx_seq_one_letter_code
_entity_poly.pdbx_strand_id
1 'polypeptide(L)'
;MKKAFILIESISAIMIISLIFIGIFYYYTQLYKNYENLNIFERLYKLQEELYEKPIFKTIIFQTSALKPIVLQEQFVNDGIFQFQKLYFQDQNYSVYFKE
;
A
#
# COMPACT_ATOMS: atom_id res chain seq x y z
N MET A 1 -13.31 -55.74 -26.28
CA MET A 1 -14.15 -54.67 -25.69
C MET A 1 -13.59 -54.08 -24.40
N LYS A 2 -13.21 -54.87 -23.38
CA LYS A 2 -12.67 -54.34 -22.09
C LYS A 2 -11.46 -53.38 -22.24
N LYS A 3 -10.50 -53.72 -23.11
CA LYS A 3 -9.31 -52.88 -23.35
C LYS A 3 -9.63 -51.49 -23.92
N ALA A 4 -10.64 -51.40 -24.79
CA ALA A 4 -11.07 -50.13 -25.38
C ALA A 4 -11.82 -49.25 -24.36
N PHE A 5 -12.61 -49.86 -23.48
CA PHE A 5 -13.29 -49.17 -22.38
C PHE A 5 -12.30 -48.56 -21.38
N ILE A 6 -11.30 -49.34 -20.95
CA ILE A 6 -10.22 -48.89 -20.05
C ILE A 6 -9.43 -47.72 -20.67
N LEU A 7 -9.22 -47.76 -21.98
CA LEU A 7 -8.52 -46.69 -22.71
C LEU A 7 -9.33 -45.38 -22.69
N ILE A 8 -10.63 -45.45 -22.98
CA ILE A 8 -11.52 -44.27 -22.96
C ILE A 8 -11.61 -43.68 -21.56
N GLU A 9 -11.74 -44.52 -20.54
CA GLU A 9 -11.80 -44.10 -19.14
C GLU A 9 -10.50 -43.39 -18.72
N SER A 10 -9.34 -43.97 -19.07
CA SER A 10 -8.03 -43.34 -18.82
C SER A 10 -7.89 -41.98 -19.51
N ILE A 11 -8.29 -41.88 -20.78
CA ILE A 11 -8.25 -40.62 -21.54
C ILE A 11 -9.16 -39.56 -20.89
N SER A 12 -10.37 -39.96 -20.49
CA SER A 12 -11.30 -39.05 -19.81
C SER A 12 -10.76 -38.56 -18.47
N ALA A 13 -10.13 -39.44 -17.68
CA ALA A 13 -9.51 -39.09 -16.42
C ALA A 13 -8.35 -38.10 -16.63
N ILE A 14 -7.50 -38.33 -17.62
CA ILE A 14 -6.38 -37.42 -17.97
C ILE A 14 -6.93 -36.05 -18.39
N MET A 15 -8.00 -35.99 -19.18
CA MET A 15 -8.62 -34.73 -19.58
C MET A 15 -9.16 -33.95 -18.37
N ILE A 16 -9.87 -34.62 -17.46
CA ILE A 16 -10.41 -33.99 -16.25
C ILE A 16 -9.29 -33.45 -15.37
N ILE A 17 -8.25 -34.25 -15.13
CA ILE A 17 -7.09 -33.84 -14.35
C ILE A 17 -6.40 -32.64 -15.00
N SER A 18 -6.20 -32.68 -16.32
CA SER A 18 -5.55 -31.59 -17.06
C SER A 18 -6.31 -30.27 -16.91
N LEU A 19 -7.65 -30.29 -17.01
CA LEU A 19 -8.48 -29.11 -16.83
C LEU A 19 -8.37 -28.53 -15.41
N ILE A 20 -8.37 -29.41 -14.39
CA ILE A 20 -8.19 -28.99 -13.00
C ILE A 20 -6.82 -28.31 -12.81
N PHE A 21 -5.75 -28.93 -13.32
CA PHE A 21 -4.40 -28.36 -13.20
C PHE A 21 -4.23 -27.03 -13.93
N ILE A 22 -4.86 -26.86 -15.12
CA ILE A 22 -4.87 -25.57 -15.83
C ILE A 22 -5.52 -24.49 -14.96
N GLY A 23 -6.66 -24.79 -14.33
CA GLY A 23 -7.35 -23.87 -13.45
C GLY A 23 -6.51 -23.45 -12.24
N ILE A 24 -5.90 -24.44 -11.56
CA ILE A 24 -5.03 -24.21 -10.40
C ILE A 24 -3.80 -23.38 -10.81
N PHE A 25 -3.17 -23.72 -11.93
CA PHE A 25 -2.00 -23.00 -12.43
C PHE A 25 -2.30 -21.53 -12.74
N TYR A 26 -3.44 -21.27 -13.40
CA TYR A 26 -3.87 -19.92 -13.69
C TYR A 26 -4.14 -19.13 -12.40
N TYR A 27 -4.85 -19.72 -11.45
CA TYR A 27 -5.13 -19.11 -10.16
C TYR A 27 -3.84 -18.75 -9.40
N TYR A 28 -2.90 -19.70 -9.31
CA TYR A 28 -1.60 -19.47 -8.68
C TYR A 28 -0.81 -18.35 -9.37
N THR A 29 -0.83 -18.31 -10.71
CA THR A 29 -0.15 -17.26 -11.47
C THR A 29 -0.72 -15.88 -11.16
N GLN A 30 -2.04 -15.76 -11.02
CA GLN A 30 -2.68 -14.49 -10.66
C GLN A 30 -2.37 -14.08 -9.22
N LEU A 31 -2.35 -15.02 -8.27
CA LEU A 31 -1.91 -14.72 -6.90
C LEU A 31 -0.45 -14.24 -6.87
N TYR A 32 0.44 -14.94 -7.57
CA TYR A 32 1.85 -14.59 -7.64
C TYR A 32 2.08 -13.20 -8.24
N LYS A 33 1.39 -12.87 -9.34
CA LYS A 33 1.46 -11.53 -9.96
C LYS A 33 1.02 -10.41 -9.02
N ASN A 34 0.07 -10.69 -8.13
CA ASN A 34 -0.46 -9.71 -7.19
C ASN A 34 0.33 -9.64 -5.87
N TYR A 35 1.20 -10.60 -5.59
CA TYR A 35 1.94 -10.68 -4.33
C TYR A 35 2.82 -9.44 -4.08
N GLU A 36 3.58 -9.00 -5.08
CA GLU A 36 4.41 -7.79 -4.97
C GLU A 36 3.57 -6.54 -4.65
N ASN A 37 2.41 -6.42 -5.30
CA ASN A 37 1.49 -5.31 -5.03
C ASN A 37 0.95 -5.36 -3.60
N LEU A 38 0.59 -6.54 -3.10
CA LEU A 38 0.12 -6.72 -1.71
C LEU A 38 1.19 -6.31 -0.70
N ASN A 39 2.46 -6.67 -0.94
CA ASN A 39 3.58 -6.28 -0.10
C ASN A 39 3.77 -4.75 -0.07
N ILE A 40 3.63 -4.09 -1.22
CA ILE A 40 3.67 -2.62 -1.30
C ILE A 40 2.54 -2.00 -0.47
N PHE A 41 1.30 -2.48 -0.61
CA PHE A 41 0.17 -1.95 0.16
C PHE A 41 0.36 -2.17 1.66
N GLU A 42 0.78 -3.35 2.09
CA GLU A 42 1.07 -3.63 3.50
C GLU A 42 2.11 -2.65 4.06
N ARG A 43 3.18 -2.40 3.30
CA ARG A 43 4.24 -1.47 3.70
C ARG A 43 3.72 -0.03 3.81
N LEU A 44 2.88 0.41 2.87
CA LEU A 44 2.23 1.72 2.93
C LEU A 44 1.30 1.85 4.15
N TYR A 45 0.53 0.80 4.48
CA TYR A 45 -0.33 0.79 5.67
C TYR A 45 0.48 0.90 6.97
N LYS A 46 1.60 0.17 7.09
CA LYS A 46 2.49 0.27 8.26
C LYS A 46 3.08 1.68 8.41
N LEU A 47 3.56 2.27 7.33
CA LEU A 47 4.03 3.67 7.35
C LEU A 47 2.91 4.64 7.75
N GLN A 48 1.69 4.42 7.26
CA GLN A 48 0.56 5.25 7.66
C GLN A 48 0.30 5.13 9.17
N GLU A 49 0.31 3.92 9.73
CA GLU A 49 0.14 3.66 11.15
C GLU A 49 1.26 4.34 11.98
N GLU A 50 2.52 4.19 11.55
CA GLU A 50 3.67 4.84 12.20
C GLU A 50 3.56 6.37 12.21
N LEU A 51 3.01 6.98 11.15
CA LEU A 51 2.75 8.42 11.12
C LEU A 51 1.75 8.86 12.20
N TYR A 52 0.77 8.02 12.54
CA TYR A 52 -0.21 8.33 13.58
C TYR A 52 0.32 8.03 14.98
N GLU A 53 1.09 6.96 15.17
CA GLU A 53 1.55 6.54 16.48
C GLU A 53 2.85 7.24 16.92
N LYS A 54 3.85 7.31 16.03
CA LYS A 54 5.23 7.73 16.35
C LYS A 54 5.84 8.56 15.23
N PRO A 55 5.23 9.70 14.85
CA PRO A 55 5.81 10.53 13.80
C PRO A 55 7.10 11.20 14.25
N ILE A 56 7.98 11.46 13.29
CA ILE A 56 9.09 12.39 13.46
C ILE A 56 8.56 13.80 13.20
N PHE A 57 8.96 14.74 14.04
CA PHE A 57 8.48 16.12 13.96
C PHE A 57 9.55 17.05 13.38
N LYS A 58 9.12 17.96 12.52
CA LYS A 58 9.93 19.05 11.99
C LYS A 58 9.13 20.33 11.97
N THR A 59 9.62 21.35 12.64
CA THR A 59 9.02 22.69 12.58
C THR A 59 9.44 23.37 11.28
N ILE A 60 8.48 23.96 10.58
CA ILE A 60 8.71 24.75 9.38
C ILE A 60 8.22 26.17 9.65
N ILE A 61 9.11 27.14 9.44
CA ILE A 61 8.81 28.55 9.65
C ILE A 61 8.80 29.24 8.29
N PHE A 62 7.64 29.72 7.88
CA PHE A 62 7.48 30.51 6.67
C PHE A 62 7.56 32.00 7.02
N GLN A 63 8.60 32.65 6.52
CA GLN A 63 8.76 34.09 6.61
C GLN A 63 7.90 34.74 5.51
N THR A 64 7.04 35.67 5.88
CA THR A 64 6.19 36.40 4.94
C THR A 64 6.33 37.90 5.15
N SER A 65 6.13 38.69 4.10
CA SER A 65 6.21 40.15 4.17
C SER A 65 4.95 40.78 4.78
N ALA A 66 3.78 40.22 4.49
CA ALA A 66 2.47 40.78 4.88
C ALA A 66 1.99 40.27 6.25
N LEU A 67 2.29 39.04 6.62
CA LEU A 67 1.87 38.41 7.88
C LEU A 67 3.05 38.30 8.85
N LYS A 68 2.75 37.96 10.11
CA LYS A 68 3.77 37.46 11.02
C LYS A 68 4.27 36.08 10.53
N PRO A 69 5.44 35.60 10.97
CA PRO A 69 5.97 34.32 10.54
C PRO A 69 4.96 33.19 10.81
N ILE A 70 4.67 32.39 9.79
CA ILE A 70 3.74 31.27 9.90
C ILE A 70 4.54 30.05 10.36
N VAL A 71 4.10 29.43 11.45
CA VAL A 71 4.76 28.26 12.03
C VAL A 71 3.89 27.03 11.78
N LEU A 72 4.43 26.11 10.97
CA LEU A 72 3.84 24.80 10.71
C LEU A 72 4.63 23.72 11.43
N GLN A 73 3.94 22.64 11.74
CA GLN A 73 4.55 21.42 12.23
C GLN A 73 4.32 20.31 11.19
N GLU A 74 5.42 19.81 10.66
CA GLU A 74 5.46 18.64 9.80
C GLU A 74 5.65 17.40 10.68
N GLN A 75 4.76 16.43 10.49
CA GLN A 75 4.93 15.05 10.94
C GLN A 75 5.32 14.21 9.74
N PHE A 76 6.34 13.37 9.88
CA PHE A 76 6.74 12.48 8.81
C PHE A 76 7.31 11.16 9.31
N VAL A 77 7.24 10.15 8.45
CA VAL A 77 7.91 8.84 8.60
C VAL A 77 8.43 8.40 7.24
N ASN A 78 9.55 7.69 7.23
CA ASN A 78 10.23 7.27 6.00
C ASN A 78 10.93 5.92 6.25
N ASP A 79 10.85 5.01 5.28
CA ASP A 79 11.44 3.66 5.33
C ASP A 79 12.53 3.42 4.26
N GLY A 80 13.07 4.48 3.69
CA GLY A 80 14.05 4.49 2.60
C GLY A 80 13.46 4.40 1.19
N ILE A 81 12.19 4.00 1.05
CA ILE A 81 11.51 3.87 -0.26
C ILE A 81 10.31 4.82 -0.34
N PHE A 82 9.50 4.86 0.71
CA PHE A 82 8.34 5.73 0.80
C PHE A 82 8.49 6.72 1.96
N GLN A 83 7.87 7.89 1.80
CA GLN A 83 7.80 8.91 2.84
C GLN A 83 6.38 9.42 2.96
N PHE A 84 5.82 9.32 4.17
CA PHE A 84 4.50 9.85 4.50
C PHE A 84 4.67 11.12 5.31
N GLN A 85 3.89 12.13 4.96
CA GLN A 85 3.98 13.46 5.56
C GLN A 85 2.59 14.00 5.87
N LYS A 86 2.48 14.69 6.99
CA LYS A 86 1.30 15.46 7.39
C LYS A 86 1.75 16.81 7.90
N LEU A 87 1.09 17.86 7.42
CA LEU A 87 1.34 19.23 7.82
C LEU A 87 0.14 19.76 8.59
N TYR A 88 0.40 20.46 9.68
CA TYR A 88 -0.62 21.22 10.41
C TYR A 88 -0.03 22.52 10.91
N PHE A 89 -0.91 23.51 11.09
CA PHE A 89 -0.55 24.73 11.80
C PHE A 89 -0.31 24.38 13.27
N GLN A 90 0.80 24.89 13.82
CA GLN A 90 1.10 24.66 15.22
C GLN A 90 0.05 25.33 16.13
N ASP A 91 -0.51 26.45 15.69
CA ASP A 91 -1.60 27.16 16.35
C ASP A 91 -2.86 27.13 15.47
N GLN A 92 -4.01 26.76 16.05
CA GLN A 92 -5.31 26.80 15.38
C GLN A 92 -5.96 28.19 15.42
N ASN A 93 -5.44 29.09 16.25
CA ASN A 93 -5.87 30.47 16.30
C ASN A 93 -5.16 31.29 15.21
N TYR A 94 -5.75 31.31 14.01
CA TYR A 94 -5.16 32.01 12.86
C TYR A 94 -4.94 33.52 13.05
N SER A 95 -5.61 34.15 14.03
CA SER A 95 -5.44 35.59 14.31
C SER A 95 -4.00 35.95 14.68
N VAL A 96 -3.24 35.01 15.25
CA VAL A 96 -1.84 35.23 15.65
C VAL A 96 -0.91 35.54 14.48
N TYR A 97 -1.31 35.23 13.25
CA TYR A 97 -0.51 35.47 12.05
C TYR A 97 -0.79 36.84 11.41
N PHE A 98 -1.88 37.52 11.76
CA PHE A 98 -2.20 38.82 11.20
C PHE A 98 -1.50 39.94 11.99
N LYS A 99 -1.07 40.98 11.27
CA LYS A 99 -0.56 42.22 11.86
C LYS A 99 -1.77 43.07 12.25
N GLU A 100 -1.73 43.69 13.44
CA GLU A 100 -2.73 44.69 13.84
C GLU A 100 -2.69 45.91 12.91
#